data_AF-A0A354MEN6-F1
#
_entry.id   AF-A0A354MEN6-F1
#
_cell.length_a   1.000
_cell.length_b   1.000
_cell.length_c   1.000
_cell.angle_alpha   90.00
_cell.angle_beta   90.00
_cell.angle_gamma   90.00
#
_symmetry.space_group_name_H-M   'P 1'
#
loop_
_entity.id
_entity.type
_entity.pdbx_description
1 polymer ?
#
loop_
_entity_poly.entity_id
_entity_poly.type
_entity_poly.pdbx_seq_one_letter_code
_entity_poly.pdbx_strand_id
1 'polypeptide(L)'
;MRNILTYFMLFFIYAILGWVIETTLVSIEKKKFVNRGFLIGPYCPIYGFGGLAITILLKNYTKDPIVLFLMAVIICACLEYFTSYIMEKLFKARWWDYSKKSII
;
A
#
# COMPACT_ATOMS: atom_id res chain seq x y z
N MET A 1 17.56 -18.65 -7.74
CA MET A 1 16.92 -17.87 -8.83
C MET A 1 15.40 -17.95 -8.81
N ARG A 2 14.74 -19.09 -9.13
CA ARG A 2 13.28 -19.19 -9.35
C ARG A 2 12.39 -18.42 -8.35
N ASN A 3 12.61 -18.56 -7.05
CA ASN A 3 11.82 -17.88 -6.01
C ASN A 3 11.86 -16.34 -6.09
N ILE A 4 12.97 -15.75 -6.58
CA ILE A 4 13.12 -14.29 -6.71
C ILE A 4 12.21 -13.77 -7.82
N LEU A 5 12.07 -14.49 -8.94
CA LEU A 5 11.10 -14.14 -9.99
C LEU A 5 9.67 -14.24 -9.45
N THR A 6 9.34 -15.26 -8.63
CA THR A 6 8.02 -15.36 -7.99
C THR A 6 7.72 -14.15 -7.11
N TYR A 7 8.67 -13.73 -6.26
CA TYR A 7 8.51 -12.55 -5.42
C TYR A 7 8.41 -11.24 -6.22
N PHE A 8 9.19 -11.11 -7.30
CA PHE A 8 9.11 -9.95 -8.21
C PHE A 8 7.76 -9.87 -8.93
N MET A 9 7.25 -11.01 -9.44
CA MET A 9 5.91 -11.08 -10.05
C MET A 9 4.80 -10.76 -9.04
N LEU A 10 4.87 -11.31 -7.83
CA LEU A 10 3.91 -11.01 -6.76
C LEU A 10 3.90 -9.51 -6.40
N PHE A 11 5.08 -8.88 -6.29
CA PHE A 11 5.18 -7.42 -6.06
C PHE A 11 4.42 -6.62 -7.13
N PHE A 12 4.62 -6.94 -8.42
CA PHE A 12 3.91 -6.24 -9.50
C PHE A 12 2.41 -6.53 -9.50
N ILE A 13 1.98 -7.77 -9.24
CA ILE A 13 0.56 -8.13 -9.14
C ILE A 13 -0.12 -7.32 -8.02
N TYR A 14 0.47 -7.27 -6.81
CA TYR A 14 -0.10 -6.51 -5.71
C TYR A 14 -0.05 -4.98 -5.93
N ALA A 15 1.03 -4.46 -6.55
CA ALA A 15 1.14 -3.02 -6.87
C ALA A 15 0.13 -2.56 -7.94
N ILE A 16 -0.22 -3.43 -8.89
CA ILE A 16 -1.24 -3.15 -9.92
C ILE A 16 -2.65 -3.33 -9.32
N LEU A 17 -2.92 -4.39 -8.56
CA LEU A 17 -4.22 -4.60 -7.91
C LEU A 17 -4.56 -3.46 -6.93
N GLY A 18 -3.60 -3.03 -6.12
CA GLY A 18 -3.75 -1.86 -5.24
C GLY A 18 -4.05 -0.58 -6.01
N TRP A 19 -3.33 -0.33 -7.12
CA TRP A 19 -3.60 0.80 -8.00
C TRP A 19 -5.00 0.75 -8.65
N VAL A 20 -5.47 -0.43 -9.08
CA VAL A 20 -6.82 -0.61 -9.63
C VAL A 20 -7.88 -0.30 -8.57
N ILE A 21 -7.71 -0.80 -7.34
CA ILE A 21 -8.65 -0.55 -6.24
C ILE A 21 -8.69 0.95 -5.90
N GLU A 22 -7.53 1.57 -5.67
CA GLU A 22 -7.43 2.99 -5.30
C GLU A 22 -7.95 3.92 -6.42
N THR A 23 -7.56 3.65 -7.66
CA THR A 23 -8.02 4.43 -8.83
C THR A 23 -9.53 4.26 -9.04
N THR A 24 -10.09 3.05 -8.84
CA THR A 24 -11.55 2.83 -8.89
C THR A 24 -12.28 3.61 -7.82
N LEU A 25 -11.85 3.49 -6.55
CA LEU A 25 -12.49 4.16 -5.42
C LEU A 25 -12.49 5.68 -5.58
N VAL A 26 -11.33 6.28 -5.88
CA VAL A 26 -11.21 7.74 -6.04
C VAL A 26 -11.95 8.23 -7.31
N SER A 27 -12.04 7.40 -8.36
CA SER A 27 -12.80 7.76 -9.57
C SER A 27 -14.32 7.72 -9.35
N ILE A 28 -14.81 6.82 -8.51
CA ILE A 28 -16.21 6.79 -8.05
C ILE A 28 -16.50 8.01 -7.18
N GLU A 29 -15.67 8.27 -6.16
CA GLU A 29 -15.81 9.40 -5.23
C GLU A 29 -15.88 10.75 -5.98
N LYS A 30 -14.97 10.96 -6.93
CA LYS A 30 -14.82 12.26 -7.64
C LYS A 30 -15.57 12.33 -8.96
N LYS A 31 -16.29 11.27 -9.34
CA LYS A 31 -17.03 11.10 -10.62
C LYS A 31 -16.20 11.47 -11.86
N LYS A 32 -14.88 11.29 -11.79
CA LYS A 32 -13.88 11.63 -12.80
C LYS A 32 -12.73 10.64 -12.66
N PHE A 33 -12.17 10.18 -13.78
CA PHE A 33 -11.01 9.28 -13.73
C PHE A 33 -9.80 10.03 -13.15
N VAL A 34 -9.34 9.61 -11.97
CA VAL A 34 -8.18 10.20 -11.28
C VAL A 34 -7.12 9.12 -11.10
N ASN A 35 -6.08 9.17 -11.93
CA ASN A 35 -4.94 8.28 -11.78
C ASN A 35 -4.18 8.62 -10.48
N ARG A 36 -4.26 7.73 -9.48
CA ARG A 36 -3.51 7.82 -8.20
C ARG A 36 -2.11 7.18 -8.29
N GLY A 37 -1.71 6.73 -9.47
CA GLY A 37 -0.46 6.05 -9.75
C GLY A 37 0.79 6.86 -9.37
N PHE A 38 1.74 6.17 -8.75
CA PHE A 38 2.98 6.81 -8.32
C PHE A 38 3.88 7.06 -9.54
N LEU A 39 4.46 8.27 -9.63
CA LEU A 39 5.32 8.70 -10.75
C LEU A 39 4.68 8.45 -12.14
N ILE A 40 3.39 8.80 -12.30
CA ILE A 40 2.61 8.77 -13.55
C ILE A 40 2.26 7.33 -14.04
N GLY A 41 2.88 6.28 -13.49
CA GLY A 41 2.65 4.88 -13.89
C GLY A 41 1.42 4.22 -13.24
N PRO A 42 0.82 3.19 -13.88
CA PRO A 42 -0.37 2.48 -13.39
C PRO A 42 -0.01 1.44 -12.30
N TYR A 43 0.71 1.86 -11.27
CA TYR A 43 1.14 1.03 -10.15
C TYR A 43 1.26 1.87 -8.87
N CYS A 44 0.98 1.25 -7.73
CA CYS A 44 1.09 1.88 -6.41
C CYS A 44 2.02 1.01 -5.53
N PRO A 45 3.32 1.34 -5.43
CA PRO A 45 4.35 0.45 -4.86
C PRO A 45 4.10 0.02 -3.41
N ILE A 46 3.37 0.83 -2.64
CA ILE A 46 3.00 0.57 -1.24
C ILE A 46 2.31 -0.79 -1.07
N TYR A 47 1.38 -1.14 -1.96
CA TYR A 47 0.68 -2.43 -1.95
C TYR A 47 1.58 -3.59 -2.39
N GLY A 48 2.50 -3.34 -3.33
CA GLY A 48 3.54 -4.29 -3.73
C GLY A 48 4.44 -4.67 -2.56
N PHE A 49 4.96 -3.69 -1.83
CA PHE A 49 5.79 -3.92 -0.64
C PHE A 49 5.00 -4.54 0.52
N GLY A 50 3.76 -4.11 0.77
CA GLY A 50 2.90 -4.68 1.81
C GLY A 50 2.56 -6.14 1.58
N GLY A 51 2.10 -6.50 0.38
CA GLY A 51 1.82 -7.88 -0.01
C GLY A 51 3.07 -8.77 0.08
N LEU A 52 4.24 -8.24 -0.29
CA LEU A 52 5.51 -8.97 -0.20
C LEU A 52 5.99 -9.14 1.24
N ALA A 53 5.88 -8.10 2.09
CA ALA A 53 6.24 -8.15 3.50
C ALA A 53 5.41 -9.20 4.26
N ILE A 54 4.08 -9.22 4.03
CA ILE A 54 3.19 -10.26 4.55
C ILE A 54 3.61 -11.65 4.01
N THR A 55 3.80 -11.79 2.71
CA THR A 55 4.18 -13.09 2.08
C THR A 55 5.49 -13.67 2.65
N ILE A 56 6.45 -12.82 3.02
CA ILE A 56 7.75 -13.25 3.57
C ILE A 56 7.69 -13.46 5.08
N LEU A 57 7.17 -12.50 5.85
CA LEU A 57 7.23 -12.51 7.32
C LEU A 57 6.16 -13.42 7.94
N LEU A 58 4.97 -13.49 7.35
CA LEU A 58 3.81 -14.17 7.95
C LEU A 58 3.60 -15.61 7.48
N LYS A 59 4.42 -16.09 6.54
CA LYS A 59 4.36 -17.45 5.97
C LYS A 59 4.28 -18.55 7.05
N ASN A 60 5.01 -18.38 8.15
CA ASN A 60 5.08 -19.36 9.24
C ASN A 60 3.86 -19.33 10.19
N TYR A 61 3.11 -18.22 10.21
CA TYR A 61 1.93 -18.00 11.07
C TYR A 61 0.60 -18.35 10.37
N THR A 62 0.66 -18.95 9.18
CA THR A 62 -0.50 -19.32 8.35
C THR A 62 -1.45 -20.35 8.99
N LYS A 63 -1.05 -20.98 10.10
CA LYS A 63 -1.90 -21.89 10.89
C LYS A 63 -2.86 -21.17 11.84
N ASP A 64 -2.52 -19.95 12.26
CA ASP A 64 -3.19 -19.22 13.33
C ASP A 64 -3.80 -17.91 12.76
N PRO A 65 -5.01 -17.96 12.17
CA PRO A 65 -5.55 -16.84 11.37
C PRO A 65 -5.73 -15.54 12.17
N ILE A 66 -5.94 -15.63 13.49
CA ILE A 66 -6.03 -14.47 14.39
C ILE A 66 -4.66 -13.78 14.51
N VAL A 67 -3.59 -14.54 14.74
CA VAL A 67 -2.21 -14.02 14.82
C VAL A 67 -1.77 -13.48 13.46
N LEU A 68 -2.09 -14.20 12.39
CA LEU A 68 -1.85 -13.79 11.01
C LEU A 68 -2.49 -12.42 10.71
N PHE A 69 -3.76 -12.22 11.08
CA PHE A 69 -4.48 -10.96 10.87
C PHE A 69 -3.86 -9.81 11.67
N LEU A 70 -3.62 -9.99 12.98
CA LEU A 70 -3.04 -8.95 13.84
C LEU A 70 -1.64 -8.52 13.35
N MET A 71 -0.79 -9.48 12.98
CA MET A 71 0.55 -9.17 12.47
C MET A 71 0.49 -8.51 11.08
N ALA A 72 -0.48 -8.86 10.23
CA ALA A 72 -0.67 -8.21 8.93
C ALA A 72 -1.10 -6.75 9.08
N VAL A 73 -2.03 -6.47 10.01
CA VAL A 73 -2.46 -5.09 10.34
C VAL A 73 -1.28 -4.26 10.84
N ILE A 74 -0.44 -4.80 11.74
CA ILE A 74 0.76 -4.11 12.24
C ILE A 74 1.74 -3.81 11.10
N ILE A 75 2.04 -4.79 10.23
CA ILE A 75 2.95 -4.60 9.10
C ILE A 75 2.42 -3.53 8.13
N CYS A 76 1.13 -3.57 7.79
CA CYS A 76 0.51 -2.56 6.93
C CYS A 76 0.58 -1.16 7.54
N ALA A 77 0.21 -1.00 8.83
CA ALA A 77 0.25 0.29 9.51
C ALA A 77 1.68 0.86 9.61
N CYS A 78 2.67 0.03 9.93
CA CYS A 78 4.08 0.45 9.95
C CYS A 78 4.56 0.88 8.55
N LEU A 79 4.17 0.16 7.50
CA LEU A 79 4.57 0.45 6.12
C LEU A 79 3.87 1.70 5.56
N GLU A 80 2.60 1.92 5.89
CA GLU A 80 1.83 3.12 5.55
C GLU A 80 2.39 4.36 6.25
N TYR A 81 2.69 4.27 7.55
CA TYR A 81 3.35 5.33 8.31
C TYR A 81 4.74 5.66 7.74
N PHE A 82 5.56 4.64 7.46
CA PHE A 82 6.90 4.83 6.89
C PHE A 82 6.86 5.43 5.47
N THR A 83 5.90 5.01 4.64
CA THR A 83 5.68 5.58 3.30
C THR A 83 5.24 7.04 3.39
N SER A 84 4.34 7.36 4.32
CA SER A 84 3.88 8.73 4.57
C SER A 84 5.03 9.65 5.02
N TYR A 85 5.86 9.19 5.96
CA TYR A 85 7.05 9.91 6.42
C TYR A 85 8.08 10.13 5.29
N ILE A 86 8.31 9.11 4.45
CA ILE A 86 9.17 9.21 3.27
C ILE A 86 8.63 10.23 2.27
N MET A 87 7.33 10.23 1.99
CA MET A 87 6.70 11.17 1.05
C MET A 87 6.73 12.62 1.57
N GLU A 88 6.43 12.84 2.85
CA GLU A 88 6.53 14.16 3.49
C GLU A 88 7.96 14.71 3.39
N LYS A 89 8.97 13.86 3.63
CA LYS A 89 10.40 14.26 3.61
C LYS A 89 10.98 14.47 2.20
N LEU A 90 10.54 13.69 1.19
CA LEU A 90 11.02 13.81 -0.18
C LEU A 90 10.27 14.87 -0.99
N PHE A 91 8.94 14.91 -0.92
CA PHE A 91 8.11 15.76 -1.78
C PHE A 91 7.63 17.05 -1.10
N LYS A 92 7.86 17.22 0.21
CA LYS A 92 7.27 18.30 1.04
C LYS A 92 5.74 18.38 0.96
N ALA A 93 5.10 17.30 0.50
CA ALA A 93 3.68 17.24 0.21
C ALA A 93 3.00 16.26 1.18
N ARG A 94 2.23 16.78 2.13
CA ARG A 94 1.45 15.95 3.06
C ARG A 94 0.25 15.37 2.33
N TRP A 95 0.25 14.05 2.14
CA TRP A 95 -0.82 13.34 1.43
C TRP A 95 -2.17 13.37 2.15
N TRP A 96 -2.16 13.54 3.47
CA TRP A 96 -3.37 13.57 4.29
C TRP A 96 -3.21 14.59 5.43
N ASP A 97 -3.45 15.88 5.15
CA ASP A 97 -3.25 17.00 6.08
C ASP A 97 -4.53 17.36 6.87
N TYR A 98 -4.62 16.88 8.11
CA TYR A 98 -5.76 17.11 9.01
C TYR A 98 -5.78 18.50 9.67
N SER A 99 -4.77 19.36 9.42
CA SER A 99 -4.64 20.67 10.07
C SER A 99 -5.85 21.60 9.84
N LYS A 100 -6.64 21.34 8.78
CA LYS A 100 -7.91 22.01 8.49
C LYS A 100 -9.17 21.19 8.82
N LYS A 101 -9.13 20.34 9.84
CA LYS A 101 -10.35 19.80 10.47
C LYS A 101 -10.45 20.24 11.93
N SER A 102 -10.67 21.54 12.12
CA SER A 102 -11.15 22.09 13.39
C SER A 102 -12.48 21.42 13.76
N ILE A 103 -12.52 20.77 14.92
CA ILE A 103 -13.75 20.25 15.53
C ILE A 103 -14.23 21.31 16.54
N ILE A 104 -14.57 22.49 16.00
CA ILE A 104 -15.33 23.59 16.59
C ILE A 104 -16.11 24.22 15.43
#